data_AF-A0A2Z6IAI0-F1
#
_entry.id   AF-A0A2Z6IAI0-F1
#
_cell.length_a   1.000
_cell.length_b   1.000
_cell.length_c   1.000
_cell.angle_alpha   90.00
_cell.angle_beta   90.00
_cell.angle_gamma   90.00
#
_symmetry.space_group_name_H-M   'P 1'
#
loop_
_entity.id
_entity.type
_entity.pdbx_description
1 polymer ?
#
loop_
_entity_poly.entity_id
_entity_poly.type
_entity_poly.pdbx_seq_one_letter_code
_entity_poly.pdbx_strand_id
1 'polypeptide(L)'
;MRTFALLLCLAPLCAQAYVAGGSNLPGYYYPEFSEFPPSKPYGNNRYEAERYRNEVEEYVRKAEEYMENAEYDARRAIEAAEEARDKANRAVEEYNNWVQNGY
;
A
#
# COMPACT_ATOMS: atom_id res chain seq x y z
N MET A 1 -41.88 -5.42 8.41
CA MET A 1 -40.87 -5.85 7.41
C MET A 1 -40.28 -4.70 6.58
N ARG A 2 -40.41 -3.42 6.98
CA ARG A 2 -39.79 -2.29 6.26
C ARG A 2 -38.55 -1.71 6.96
N THR A 3 -38.44 -1.90 8.27
CA THR A 3 -37.33 -1.41 9.10
C THR A 3 -36.09 -2.30 9.07
N PHE A 4 -36.24 -3.61 8.83
CA PHE A 4 -35.11 -4.56 8.77
C PHE A 4 -34.24 -4.39 7.52
N ALA A 5 -34.80 -3.89 6.41
CA ALA A 5 -34.06 -3.68 5.16
C ALA A 5 -33.08 -2.49 5.25
N LEU A 6 -33.40 -1.48 6.05
CA LEU A 6 -32.55 -0.29 6.26
C LEU A 6 -31.29 -0.60 7.08
N LEU A 7 -31.36 -1.54 8.02
CA LEU A 7 -30.19 -1.97 8.81
C LEU A 7 -29.20 -2.81 8.00
N LEU A 8 -29.66 -3.53 6.96
CA LEU A 8 -28.78 -4.32 6.09
C LEU A 8 -27.93 -3.47 5.13
N CYS A 9 -28.34 -2.24 4.85
CA CYS A 9 -27.62 -1.32 3.96
C CYS A 9 -26.46 -0.56 4.63
N LEU A 10 -26.32 -0.64 5.96
CA LEU A 10 -25.23 0.01 6.72
C LEU A 10 -23.99 -0.89 6.90
N ALA A 11 -24.06 -2.15 6.47
CA ALA A 11 -22.99 -3.13 6.61
C ALA A 11 -21.66 -2.84 5.86
N PRO A 12 -21.55 -1.98 4.80
CA PRO A 12 -20.25 -1.76 4.16
C PRO A 12 -19.36 -0.69 4.83
N LEU A 13 -19.79 -0.02 5.90
CA LEU A 13 -19.04 1.12 6.47
C LEU A 13 -17.76 0.76 7.24
N CYS A 14 -17.44 -0.52 7.39
CA CYS A 14 -16.25 -0.99 8.10
C CYS A 14 -15.39 -1.95 7.25
N ALA A 15 -15.32 -1.73 5.94
CA ALA A 15 -14.32 -2.40 5.12
C ALA A 15 -12.94 -1.78 5.40
N GLN A 16 -12.22 -2.31 6.38
CA GLN A 16 -10.77 -2.10 6.44
C GLN A 16 -10.19 -2.80 5.22
N ALA A 17 -9.81 -2.02 4.20
CA ALA A 17 -9.16 -2.54 3.01
C ALA A 17 -7.80 -3.09 3.43
N TYR A 18 -7.71 -4.40 3.64
CA TYR A 18 -6.42 -5.04 3.81
C TYR A 18 -5.71 -5.01 2.46
N VAL A 19 -4.76 -4.09 2.30
CA VAL A 19 -3.84 -4.06 1.17
C VAL A 19 -2.87 -5.23 1.32
N ALA A 20 -3.24 -6.37 0.75
CA ALA A 20 -2.41 -7.55 0.65
C ALA A 20 -1.26 -7.29 -0.34
N GLY A 21 -0.02 -7.51 0.11
CA GLY A 21 1.17 -7.31 -0.70
C GLY A 21 2.40 -7.01 0.15
N GLY A 22 3.58 -7.03 -0.47
CA GLY A 22 4.82 -6.68 0.21
C GLY A 22 4.88 -5.20 0.60
N SER A 23 6.02 -4.80 1.17
CA SER A 23 6.29 -3.43 1.59
C SER A 23 7.77 -3.17 1.45
N ASN A 24 8.14 -1.96 1.00
CA ASN A 24 9.53 -1.53 1.06
C ASN A 24 9.81 -0.72 2.34
N LEU A 25 8.90 -0.61 3.30
CA LEU A 25 9.11 0.22 4.50
C LEU A 25 9.69 -0.60 5.68
N PRO A 26 11.03 -0.57 5.91
CA PRO A 26 11.63 -1.17 7.09
C PRO A 26 11.62 -0.23 8.32
N GLY A 27 11.21 1.03 8.19
CA GLY A 27 11.31 2.01 9.27
C GLY A 27 10.95 3.46 8.90
N TYR A 28 11.77 4.43 9.34
CA TYR A 28 11.44 5.87 9.35
C TYR A 28 11.46 6.59 7.99
N TYR A 29 12.07 6.02 6.96
CA TYR A 29 12.17 6.61 5.62
C TYR A 29 11.82 5.58 4.56
N TYR A 30 11.38 6.06 3.40
CA TYR A 30 11.18 5.21 2.23
C TYR A 30 12.55 4.92 1.61
N PRO A 31 13.02 3.66 1.56
CA PRO A 31 14.34 3.35 1.03
C PRO A 31 14.37 3.54 -0.48
N GLU A 32 15.52 3.94 -1.02
CA GLU A 32 15.75 3.96 -2.47
C GLU A 32 15.93 2.54 -3.02
N PHE A 33 15.65 2.35 -4.31
CA PHE A 33 15.98 1.11 -5.00
C PHE A 33 17.50 0.92 -5.06
N SER A 34 18.01 -0.11 -4.39
CA SER A 34 19.44 -0.29 -4.10
C SER A 34 20.15 -1.31 -4.99
N GLU A 35 19.45 -1.89 -5.97
CA GLU A 35 20.06 -2.82 -6.90
C GLU A 35 20.91 -2.08 -7.94
N PHE A 36 22.02 -2.70 -8.33
CA PHE A 36 22.91 -2.15 -9.34
C PHE A 36 22.58 -2.73 -10.73
N PRO A 37 22.53 -1.91 -11.78
CA PRO A 37 22.40 -2.41 -13.14
C PRO A 37 23.53 -3.40 -13.47
N PRO A 38 23.21 -4.56 -14.07
CA PRO A 38 24.23 -5.52 -14.44
C PRO A 38 25.15 -4.93 -15.53
N SER A 39 26.42 -5.29 -15.47
CA SER A 39 27.43 -4.79 -16.40
C SER A 39 27.57 -5.71 -17.60
N LYS A 40 27.64 -5.10 -18.79
CA LYS A 40 27.87 -5.84 -20.03
C LYS A 40 29.17 -6.68 -19.92
N PRO A 41 29.14 -7.97 -20.29
CA PRO A 41 30.35 -8.79 -20.30
C PRO A 41 31.33 -8.35 -21.40
N TYR A 42 32.62 -8.63 -21.20
CA TYR A 42 33.66 -8.30 -22.17
C TYR A 42 33.69 -9.25 -23.37
N GLY A 43 33.38 -10.53 -23.17
CA GLY A 43 33.35 -11.52 -24.23
C GLY A 43 32.01 -11.56 -24.94
N ASN A 44 31.99 -12.35 -26.01
CA ASN A 44 30.88 -12.49 -26.95
C ASN A 44 30.45 -13.96 -27.10
N ASN A 45 30.76 -14.80 -26.12
CA ASN A 45 30.40 -16.20 -26.13
C ASN A 45 28.98 -16.41 -25.58
N ARG A 46 28.38 -17.56 -25.94
CA ARG A 46 27.01 -17.90 -25.58
C ARG A 46 26.78 -17.94 -24.06
N TYR A 47 27.75 -18.46 -23.30
CA TYR A 47 27.65 -18.56 -21.86
C TYR A 47 27.55 -17.18 -21.19
N GLU A 48 28.38 -16.22 -21.61
CA GLU A 48 28.34 -14.86 -21.08
C GLU A 48 27.06 -14.11 -21.48
N ALA A 49 26.56 -14.35 -22.69
CA ALA A 49 25.29 -13.79 -23.14
C ALA A 49 24.11 -14.32 -22.31
N GLU A 50 24.06 -15.63 -22.05
CA GLU A 50 23.03 -16.26 -21.22
C GLU A 50 23.11 -15.78 -19.76
N ARG A 51 24.32 -15.67 -19.20
CA ARG A 51 24.51 -15.12 -17.84
C ARG A 51 24.02 -13.67 -17.75
N TYR A 52 24.46 -12.81 -18.67
CA TYR A 52 24.06 -11.40 -18.68
C TYR A 52 22.54 -11.23 -18.87
N ARG A 53 21.91 -12.05 -19.72
CA ARG A 53 20.45 -12.07 -19.85
C ARG A 53 19.77 -12.36 -18.50
N ASN A 54 20.24 -13.38 -17.77
CA ASN A 54 19.66 -13.74 -16.48
C ASN A 54 19.85 -12.63 -15.43
N GLU A 55 21.02 -11.98 -15.40
CA GLU A 55 21.29 -10.84 -14.52
C GLU A 55 20.36 -9.65 -14.83
N VAL A 56 20.11 -9.36 -16.10
CA VAL A 56 19.15 -8.32 -16.53
C VAL A 56 17.72 -8.70 -16.14
N GLU A 57 17.30 -9.94 -16.37
CA GLU A 57 15.96 -10.41 -16.00
C GLU A 57 15.74 -10.33 -14.48
N GLU A 58 16.74 -10.68 -13.69
CA GLU A 58 16.68 -10.53 -12.23
C GLU A 58 16.58 -9.07 -11.81
N TYR A 59 17.40 -8.18 -12.37
CA TYR A 59 17.36 -6.75 -12.06
C TYR A 59 15.98 -6.14 -12.37
N VAL A 60 15.40 -6.47 -13.53
CA VAL A 60 14.06 -6.02 -13.93
C VAL A 60 13.01 -6.53 -12.95
N ARG A 61 13.02 -7.81 -12.62
CA ARG A 61 12.06 -8.40 -11.67
C ARG A 61 12.11 -7.71 -10.30
N LYS A 62 13.31 -7.42 -9.78
CA LYS A 62 13.46 -6.72 -8.50
C LYS A 62 12.97 -5.28 -8.56
N ALA A 63 13.17 -4.59 -9.69
CA ALA A 63 12.64 -3.25 -9.89
C ALA A 63 11.10 -3.25 -9.93
N GLU A 64 10.48 -4.22 -10.61
CA GLU A 64 9.03 -4.42 -10.63
C GLU A 64 8.46 -4.68 -9.23
N GLU A 65 9.09 -5.58 -8.47
CA GLU A 65 8.70 -5.87 -7.08
C GLU A 65 8.80 -4.62 -6.19
N TYR A 66 9.88 -3.86 -6.31
CA TYR A 66 10.04 -2.60 -5.59
C TYR A 66 8.94 -1.60 -5.95
N MET A 67 8.59 -1.46 -7.23
CA MET A 67 7.50 -0.57 -7.66
C MET A 67 6.14 -1.01 -7.11
N GLU A 68 5.82 -2.30 -7.21
CA GLU A 68 4.54 -2.86 -6.72
C GLU A 68 4.39 -2.64 -5.20
N ASN A 69 5.45 -2.91 -4.44
CA ASN A 69 5.47 -2.66 -3.00
C ASN A 69 5.27 -1.17 -2.66
N ALA A 70 5.80 -0.26 -3.49
CA ALA A 70 5.62 1.18 -3.31
C ALA A 70 4.19 1.64 -3.55
N GLU A 71 3.52 1.08 -4.55
CA GLU A 71 2.10 1.33 -4.79
C GLU A 71 1.24 0.84 -3.60
N TYR A 72 1.58 -0.32 -3.05
CA TYR A 72 0.90 -0.86 -1.87
C TYR A 72 1.11 0.00 -0.62
N ASP A 73 2.34 0.46 -0.37
CA ASP A 73 2.65 1.36 0.73
C ASP A 73 1.91 2.70 0.60
N ALA A 74 1.88 3.29 -0.60
CA ALA A 74 1.18 4.54 -0.85
C ALA A 74 -0.33 4.40 -0.60
N ARG A 75 -0.94 3.30 -1.05
CA ARG A 75 -2.36 3.01 -0.80
C ARG A 75 -2.65 2.87 0.69
N ARG A 76 -1.83 2.13 1.44
CA ARG A 76 -1.97 2.01 2.91
C ARG A 76 -1.84 3.36 3.61
N ALA A 77 -0.95 4.23 3.14
CA ALA A 77 -0.80 5.57 3.71
C ALA A 77 -2.04 6.45 3.48
N ILE A 78 -2.65 6.37 2.29
CA ILE A 78 -3.91 7.07 1.98
C ILE A 78 -5.04 6.54 2.87
N GLU A 79 -5.22 5.22 2.95
CA GLU A 79 -6.25 4.59 3.79
C GLU A 79 -6.09 4.97 5.27
N ALA A 80 -4.86 5.01 5.79
CA ALA A 80 -4.59 5.45 7.16
C ALA A 80 -4.93 6.94 7.39
N ALA A 81 -4.68 7.79 6.39
CA ALA A 81 -5.04 9.20 6.47
C ALA A 81 -6.57 9.40 6.47
N GLU A 82 -7.30 8.63 5.65
CA GLU A 82 -8.77 8.62 5.65
C GLU A 82 -9.34 8.13 6.97
N GLU A 83 -8.78 7.04 7.53
CA GLU A 83 -9.19 6.55 8.85
C GLU A 83 -8.97 7.59 9.96
N ALA A 84 -7.85 8.32 9.91
CA ALA A 84 -7.57 9.41 10.86
C ALA A 84 -8.59 10.55 10.75
N ARG A 85 -8.93 10.96 9.52
CA ARG A 85 -10.01 11.94 9.26
C ARG A 85 -11.33 11.48 9.85
N ASP A 86 -11.71 10.23 9.61
CA ASP A 86 -13.00 9.70 10.04
C ASP A 86 -13.06 9.53 11.57
N LYS A 87 -11.92 9.22 12.23
CA LYS A 87 -11.80 9.26 13.70
C LYS A 87 -11.99 10.68 14.24
N ALA A 88 -11.40 11.70 13.61
CA ALA A 88 -11.56 13.09 14.03
C ALA A 88 -13.02 13.56 13.89
N ASN A 89 -13.67 13.24 12.76
CA ASN A 89 -15.07 13.58 12.54
C ASN A 89 -16.00 12.93 13.57
N ARG A 90 -15.79 11.64 13.87
CA ARG A 90 -16.56 10.94 14.92
C ARG A 90 -16.42 11.59 16.29
N ALA A 91 -15.21 12.04 16.66
CA ALA A 91 -15.01 12.74 17.92
C ALA A 91 -15.77 14.08 17.98
N VAL A 92 -15.81 14.83 16.88
CA VAL A 92 -16.60 16.06 16.78
C VAL A 92 -18.10 15.78 16.85
N GLU A 93 -18.58 14.74 16.16
CA GLU A 93 -19.98 14.32 16.21
C GLU A 93 -20.40 13.91 17.62
N GLU A 94 -19.57 13.11 18.31
CA GLU A 94 -19.81 12.70 19.69
C GLU A 94 -19.91 13.91 20.64
N TYR A 95 -19.00 14.87 20.50
CA TYR A 95 -19.06 16.12 21.26
C TYR A 95 -20.34 16.92 20.97
N ASN A 96 -20.68 17.12 19.71
CA ASN A 96 -21.88 17.86 19.32
C ASN A 96 -23.15 17.18 19.86
N ASN A 97 -23.22 15.86 19.81
CA ASN A 97 -24.33 15.08 20.36
C ASN A 97 -24.42 15.24 21.89
N TRP A 98 -23.28 15.23 22.59
CA TRP A 98 -23.25 15.45 24.03
C TRP A 98 -23.80 16.83 24.41
N VAL A 99 -23.37 17.88 23.71
CA VAL A 99 -23.85 19.26 23.92
C VAL A 99 -25.36 19.39 23.63
N GLN A 100 -25.83 18.79 22.54
CA GLN A 100 -27.25 18.86 22.18
C GLN A 100 -28.19 18.17 23.19
N ASN A 101 -27.69 17.17 23.93
CA ASN A 101 -28.50 16.39 24.90
C ASN A 101 -28.53 17.00 26.32
N GLY A 102 -28.17 18.27 26.47
CA GLY A 102 -28.38 19.02 27.71
C GLY A 102 -27.19 19.04 28.66
N TYR A 103 -25.98 18.96 28.11
CA TYR A 103 -24.78 19.52 28.72
C TYR A 103 -24.35 20.76 27.93
#